data_AF-R7BT50-F1
#
_entry.id   AF-R7BT50-F1
#
_cell.length_a   1.000
_cell.length_b   1.000
_cell.length_c   1.000
_cell.angle_alpha   90.00
_cell.angle_beta   90.00
_cell.angle_gamma   90.00
#
_symmetry.space_group_name_H-M   'P 1'
#
loop_
_entity.id
_entity.type
_entity.pdbx_description
1 polymer ?
#
loop_
_entity_poly.entity_id
_entity_poly.type
_entity_poly.pdbx_seq_one_letter_code
_entity_poly.pdbx_strand_id
1 'polypeptide(L)'
;MRQTTNSRSAKEKTWSSAAWALSITSGKIDHPEELTGFLGRKVWLSTINHVNNERDSWLLLVKPVDEKCFVGRVVRGTKDSIGAGCSGDDAPVICSEVVEFSSEYRCFVRYGKILDVRHYRGDWAACRGHTRSSSPGPAAGST
;
A
#
# COMPACT_ATOMS: atom_id res chain seq x y z
N MET A 1 -6.00 -9.67 46.73
CA MET A 1 -5.28 -8.89 45.69
C MET A 1 -5.04 -9.83 44.50
N ARG A 2 -5.92 -9.85 43.49
CA ARG A 2 -5.76 -10.72 42.30
C ARG A 2 -5.17 -9.87 41.18
N GLN A 3 -3.94 -10.16 40.79
CA GLN A 3 -3.32 -9.56 39.60
C GLN A 3 -3.97 -10.19 38.37
N THR A 4 -4.72 -9.39 37.60
CA THR A 4 -5.18 -9.77 36.26
C THR A 4 -4.03 -9.55 35.28
N THR A 5 -3.36 -10.61 34.87
CA THR A 5 -2.32 -10.55 33.84
C THR A 5 -2.96 -10.31 32.47
N ASN A 6 -2.43 -9.30 31.78
CA ASN A 6 -2.86 -8.83 30.47
C ASN A 6 -2.63 -9.93 29.41
N SER A 7 -3.70 -10.52 28.88
CA SER A 7 -3.70 -11.64 27.93
C SER A 7 -3.09 -11.34 26.56
N ARG A 8 -2.76 -10.08 26.27
CA ARG A 8 -2.08 -9.68 25.02
C ARG A 8 -0.59 -10.07 25.01
N SER A 9 0.10 -10.02 26.14
CA SER A 9 1.56 -10.22 26.22
C SER A 9 1.99 -11.69 26.01
N ALA A 10 1.10 -12.65 26.26
CA ALA A 10 1.43 -14.08 26.16
C ALA A 10 1.41 -14.62 24.71
N LYS A 11 0.64 -13.99 23.81
CA LYS A 11 0.48 -14.46 22.42
C LYS A 11 1.65 -14.05 21.53
N GLU A 12 2.20 -12.85 21.70
CA GLU A 12 3.36 -12.41 20.88
C GLU A 12 4.62 -13.23 21.19
N LYS A 13 4.82 -13.65 22.45
CA LYS A 13 5.98 -14.44 22.88
C LYS A 13 6.00 -15.86 22.31
N THR A 14 4.85 -16.49 22.08
CA THR A 14 4.76 -17.89 21.63
C THR A 14 5.03 -18.05 20.14
N TRP A 15 4.63 -17.09 19.32
CA TRP A 15 4.84 -17.14 17.87
C TRP A 15 6.29 -16.82 17.47
N SER A 16 6.94 -15.85 18.12
CA SER A 16 8.36 -15.54 17.86
C SER A 16 9.29 -16.70 18.23
N SER A 17 9.03 -17.40 19.34
CA SER A 17 9.82 -18.59 19.72
C SER A 17 9.67 -19.75 18.74
N ALA A 18 8.45 -20.00 18.23
CA ALA A 18 8.22 -21.04 17.23
C ALA A 18 8.85 -20.71 15.86
N ALA A 19 8.80 -19.43 15.44
CA ALA A 19 9.42 -18.97 14.20
C ALA A 19 10.96 -19.09 14.24
N TRP A 20 11.58 -18.76 15.38
CA TRP A 20 13.03 -18.94 15.58
C TRP A 20 13.44 -20.42 15.55
N ALA A 21 12.65 -21.32 16.15
CA ALA A 21 12.92 -22.75 16.13
C ALA A 21 12.85 -23.38 14.73
N LEU A 22 12.11 -22.76 13.81
CA LEU A 22 11.96 -23.19 12.42
C LEU A 22 12.87 -22.42 11.45
N SER A 23 13.75 -21.54 11.94
CA SER A 23 14.57 -20.63 11.12
C SER A 23 13.74 -19.86 10.07
N ILE A 24 12.48 -19.54 10.41
CA ILE A 24 11.61 -18.75 9.55
C ILE A 24 11.98 -17.28 9.75
N THR A 25 12.90 -16.79 8.93
CA THR A 25 13.15 -15.35 8.82
C THR A 25 12.00 -14.75 8.02
N SER A 26 11.07 -14.06 8.69
CA SER A 26 10.05 -13.27 8.00
C SER A 26 10.74 -12.06 7.37
N GLY A 27 11.32 -12.24 6.19
CA GLY A 27 11.79 -11.13 5.36
C GLY A 27 10.64 -10.17 5.17
N LYS A 28 10.86 -8.91 5.52
CA LYS A 28 9.86 -7.85 5.34
C LYS A 28 9.74 -7.56 3.85
N ILE A 29 8.68 -8.08 3.23
CA ILE A 29 8.44 -7.98 1.80
C ILE A 29 7.34 -6.92 1.60
N ASP A 30 7.73 -5.66 1.44
CA ASP A 30 6.78 -4.58 1.10
C ASP A 30 6.45 -4.61 -0.40
N HIS A 31 7.48 -4.67 -1.26
CA HIS A 31 7.37 -4.62 -2.72
C HIS A 31 8.30 -5.68 -3.33
N PRO A 32 7.83 -6.92 -3.53
CA PRO A 32 8.66 -7.97 -4.11
C PRO A 32 9.05 -7.61 -5.56
N GLU A 33 10.27 -7.94 -5.99
CA GLU A 33 10.75 -7.57 -7.32
C GLU A 33 9.83 -8.07 -8.43
N GLU A 34 9.21 -9.24 -8.24
CA GLU A 34 8.34 -9.89 -9.21
C GLU A 34 7.05 -9.09 -9.47
N LEU A 35 6.64 -8.24 -8.52
CA LEU A 35 5.46 -7.40 -8.65
C LEU A 35 5.76 -5.96 -9.08
N THR A 36 7.04 -5.57 -9.16
CA THR A 36 7.43 -4.20 -9.52
C THR A 36 6.88 -3.77 -10.88
N GLY A 37 6.82 -4.68 -11.85
CA GLY A 37 6.23 -4.43 -13.18
C GLY A 37 4.72 -4.15 -13.16
N PHE A 38 4.01 -4.53 -12.09
CA PHE A 38 2.57 -4.33 -11.95
C PHE A 38 2.20 -3.11 -11.09
N LEU A 39 3.17 -2.43 -10.48
CA LEU A 39 2.90 -1.27 -9.62
C LEU A 39 2.28 -0.10 -10.39
N GLY A 40 2.58 0.02 -11.69
CA GLY A 40 2.03 1.07 -12.57
C GLY A 40 2.45 2.49 -12.20
N ARG A 41 3.44 2.65 -11.32
CA ARG A 41 3.95 3.91 -10.81
C ARG A 41 5.37 3.74 -10.28
N LYS A 42 6.13 4.83 -10.21
CA LYS A 42 7.46 4.81 -9.60
C LYS A 42 7.34 4.74 -8.08
N VAL A 43 8.15 3.88 -7.48
CA VAL A 43 8.29 3.69 -6.04
C VAL A 43 9.78 3.66 -5.72
N TRP A 44 10.20 4.40 -4.71
CA TRP A 44 11.61 4.47 -4.29
C TRP A 44 11.73 4.66 -2.79
N LEU A 45 12.92 4.36 -2.27
CA LEU A 45 13.26 4.60 -0.87
C LEU A 45 13.83 6.00 -0.70
N SER A 46 13.45 6.66 0.38
CA SER A 46 13.96 7.96 0.79
C SER A 46 13.90 8.07 2.32
N THR A 47 14.16 9.26 2.86
CA THR A 47 14.01 9.56 4.28
C THR A 47 13.03 10.71 4.47
N ILE A 48 12.37 10.75 5.64
CA ILE A 48 11.36 11.78 5.91
C ILE A 48 11.94 13.19 5.84
N ASN A 49 13.21 13.38 6.23
CA ASN A 49 13.87 14.68 6.15
C ASN A 49 14.14 15.08 4.70
N HIS A 50 14.56 14.15 3.84
CA HIS A 50 14.78 14.43 2.43
C HIS A 50 13.50 14.93 1.75
N VAL A 51 12.38 14.22 1.96
CA VAL A 51 11.07 14.61 1.41
C VAL A 51 10.60 15.98 1.94
N ASN A 52 10.89 16.30 3.20
CA ASN A 52 10.47 17.55 3.80
C ASN A 52 11.32 18.76 3.34
N ASN A 53 12.60 18.54 3.02
CA ASN A 53 13.53 19.58 2.55
C ASN A 53 13.39 19.88 1.06
N GLU A 54 13.08 18.86 0.25
CA GLU A 54 12.96 19.01 -1.21
C GLU A 54 11.54 19.41 -1.60
N ARG A 55 11.30 20.72 -1.73
CA ARG A 55 9.96 21.27 -2.01
C ARG A 55 9.40 20.92 -3.39
N ASP A 56 10.28 20.67 -4.36
CA ASP A 56 9.89 20.27 -5.71
C ASP A 56 9.40 18.82 -5.77
N SER A 57 9.64 18.04 -4.70
CA SER A 57 9.18 16.66 -4.52
C SER A 57 7.81 16.57 -3.83
N TRP A 58 7.02 17.65 -3.80
CA TRP A 58 5.67 17.63 -3.25
C TRP A 58 4.67 17.02 -4.25
N LEU A 59 3.59 16.41 -3.75
CA LEU A 59 2.68 15.47 -4.45
C LEU A 59 3.19 14.02 -4.50
N LEU A 60 3.76 13.54 -3.40
CA LEU A 60 4.18 12.14 -3.24
C LEU A 60 3.35 11.43 -2.17
N LEU A 61 3.08 10.14 -2.39
CA LEU A 61 2.58 9.25 -1.35
C LEU A 61 3.76 8.68 -0.57
N VAL A 62 3.79 8.95 0.74
CA VAL A 62 4.85 8.54 1.65
C VAL A 62 4.31 7.51 2.64
N LYS A 63 4.95 6.35 2.72
CA LYS A 63 4.65 5.27 3.69
C LYS A 63 5.91 4.99 4.51
N PRO A 64 5.84 4.81 5.83
CA PRO A 64 7.01 4.37 6.58
C PRO A 64 7.42 2.97 6.11
N VAL A 65 8.73 2.73 6.05
CA VAL A 65 9.21 1.34 5.92
C VAL A 65 8.79 0.59 7.17
N ASP A 66 9.01 1.14 8.36
CA ASP A 66 8.60 0.53 9.62
C ASP A 66 7.08 0.44 9.79
N GLU A 67 6.62 -0.80 9.98
CA GLU A 67 5.19 -1.06 10.08
C GLU A 67 4.65 -0.31 11.29
N LYS A 68 3.56 0.44 11.07
CA LYS A 68 2.75 1.06 12.12
C LYS A 68 3.35 2.30 12.79
N CYS A 69 4.45 2.87 12.29
CA CYS A 69 4.94 4.18 12.75
C CYS A 69 3.96 5.31 12.42
N PHE A 70 3.40 5.32 11.21
CA PHE A 70 2.31 6.20 10.80
C PHE A 70 1.52 5.63 9.61
N VAL A 71 0.32 6.18 9.37
CA VAL A 71 -0.50 5.84 8.21
C VAL A 71 0.07 6.56 6.98
N GLY A 72 0.32 5.82 5.90
CA GLY A 72 0.84 6.41 4.66
C GLY A 72 -0.01 7.60 4.19
N ARG A 73 0.64 8.69 3.80
CA ARG A 73 0.00 9.98 3.53
C ARG A 73 0.52 10.60 2.24
N VAL A 74 -0.36 11.32 1.55
CA VAL A 74 0.04 12.17 0.42
C VAL A 74 0.56 13.49 0.98
N VAL A 75 1.82 13.81 0.69
CA VAL A 75 2.47 15.06 1.10
C VAL A 75 2.29 16.08 -0.01
N ARG A 76 1.47 17.12 0.22
CA ARG A 76 1.27 18.25 -0.72
C ARG A 76 1.98 19.51 -0.26
N GLY A 77 2.51 19.51 0.96
CA GLY A 77 3.32 20.58 1.51
C GLY A 77 3.73 20.26 2.94
N THR A 78 4.51 21.16 3.55
CA THR A 78 5.11 20.96 4.88
C THR A 78 4.08 20.66 5.98
N LYS A 79 2.83 21.15 5.86
CA LYS A 79 1.77 20.89 6.84
C LYS A 79 1.32 19.41 6.87
N ASP A 80 1.44 18.70 5.76
CA ASP A 80 1.05 17.28 5.69
C ASP A 80 2.10 16.37 6.34
N SER A 81 3.36 16.83 6.39
CA SER A 81 4.47 16.20 7.12
C SER A 81 4.35 16.35 8.64
N ILE A 82 3.65 17.40 9.11
CA ILE A 82 3.45 17.66 10.54
C ILE A 82 2.42 16.68 11.10
N GLY A 83 2.84 15.88 12.08
CA GLY A 83 1.97 14.89 12.75
C GLY A 83 2.13 13.45 12.24
N ALA A 84 3.12 13.17 11.39
CA ALA A 84 3.46 11.81 10.93
C ALA A 84 4.16 10.94 12.01
N GLY A 85 4.09 11.29 13.29
CA GLY A 85 4.55 10.43 14.39
C GLY A 85 6.06 10.24 14.55
N CYS A 86 6.88 10.60 13.57
CA CYS A 86 8.35 10.57 13.65
C CYS A 86 8.92 11.91 14.11
N SER A 87 8.51 12.38 15.29
CA SER A 87 9.05 13.60 15.88
C SER A 87 10.48 13.36 16.38
N GLY A 88 11.49 13.58 15.51
CA GLY A 88 12.91 13.62 15.90
C GLY A 88 13.85 12.66 15.16
N ASP A 89 13.32 11.63 14.49
CA ASP A 89 14.14 10.61 13.81
C ASP A 89 14.01 10.69 12.28
N ASP A 90 15.14 10.56 11.57
CA ASP A 90 15.16 10.47 10.10
C ASP A 90 14.71 9.09 9.62
N ALA A 91 13.41 8.82 9.76
CA ALA A 91 12.85 7.50 9.49
C ALA A 91 12.94 7.16 7.98
N PRO A 92 13.30 5.91 7.63
CA PRO A 92 13.25 5.44 6.26
C PRO A 92 11.80 5.35 5.79
N VAL A 93 11.54 5.93 4.63
CA VAL A 93 10.21 5.99 4.02
C VAL A 93 10.25 5.47 2.59
N ILE A 94 9.13 4.89 2.18
CA ILE A 94 8.84 4.55 0.81
C ILE A 94 8.05 5.70 0.22
N CYS A 95 8.59 6.29 -0.83
CA CYS A 95 7.95 7.33 -1.62
C CYS A 95 7.41 6.73 -2.91
N SER A 96 6.33 7.31 -3.41
CA SER A 96 5.73 6.89 -4.66
C SER A 96 4.94 8.01 -5.29
N GLU A 97 4.82 7.94 -6.61
CA GLU A 97 3.95 8.86 -7.35
C GLU A 97 2.50 8.70 -6.86
N VAL A 98 1.80 9.83 -6.78
CA VAL A 98 0.37 9.85 -6.44
C VAL A 98 -0.42 9.36 -7.65
N VAL A 99 -1.19 8.31 -7.45
CA VAL A 99 -2.07 7.72 -8.45
C VAL A 99 -3.50 7.79 -7.93
N GLU A 100 -4.42 8.19 -8.80
CA GLU A 100 -5.85 8.11 -8.54
C GLU A 100 -6.35 6.72 -8.90
N PHE A 101 -6.64 5.91 -7.89
CA PHE A 101 -7.19 4.57 -8.07
C PHE A 101 -8.70 4.65 -8.27
N SER A 102 -9.18 4.23 -9.44
CA SER A 102 -10.63 4.12 -9.72
C SER A 102 -11.29 3.01 -8.89
N SER A 103 -10.58 1.90 -8.66
CA SER A 103 -11.04 0.78 -7.86
C SER A 103 -9.85 0.01 -7.26
N GLU A 104 -10.02 -0.49 -6.05
CA GLU A 104 -9.04 -1.20 -5.25
C GLU A 104 -9.56 -2.61 -4.92
N TYR A 105 -8.72 -3.62 -5.13
CA TYR A 105 -9.04 -5.02 -4.87
C TYR A 105 -7.98 -5.67 -3.98
N ARG A 106 -8.39 -6.66 -3.20
CA ARG A 106 -7.50 -7.51 -2.40
C ARG A 106 -7.53 -8.93 -2.92
N CYS A 107 -6.38 -9.39 -3.41
CA CYS A 107 -6.18 -10.76 -3.88
C CYS A 107 -5.56 -11.61 -2.77
N PHE A 108 -6.04 -12.85 -2.63
CA PHE A 108 -5.49 -13.83 -1.70
C PHE A 108 -4.75 -14.90 -2.50
N VAL A 109 -3.44 -15.02 -2.33
CA VAL A 109 -2.61 -15.98 -3.08
C VAL A 109 -2.02 -17.02 -2.14
N ARG A 110 -2.09 -18.30 -2.52
CA ARG A 110 -1.46 -19.40 -1.78
C ARG A 110 -0.92 -20.45 -2.75
N TYR A 111 0.33 -20.86 -2.55
CA TYR A 111 1.03 -21.82 -3.42
C TYR A 111 0.96 -21.44 -4.91
N GLY A 112 1.18 -20.16 -5.21
CA GLY A 112 1.13 -19.64 -6.58
C GLY A 112 -0.28 -19.57 -7.21
N LYS A 113 -1.35 -19.85 -6.45
CA LYS A 113 -2.73 -19.80 -6.93
C LYS A 113 -3.50 -18.65 -6.27
N ILE A 114 -4.26 -17.89 -7.06
CA ILE A 114 -5.22 -16.91 -6.56
C ILE A 114 -6.43 -17.69 -6.02
N LEU A 115 -6.68 -17.57 -4.72
CA LEU A 115 -7.80 -18.21 -4.04
C LEU A 115 -9.07 -17.37 -4.11
N ASP A 116 -8.94 -16.05 -3.99
CA ASP A 116 -10.06 -15.12 -3.93
C ASP A 116 -9.60 -13.70 -4.30
N VAL A 117 -10.51 -12.89 -4.83
CA VAL A 117 -10.32 -11.47 -5.15
C VAL A 117 -11.53 -10.69 -4.66
N ARG A 118 -11.30 -9.75 -3.74
CA ARG A 118 -12.38 -8.96 -3.15
C ARG A 118 -12.24 -7.49 -3.48
N HIS A 119 -13.34 -6.87 -3.89
CA HIS A 119 -13.43 -5.42 -3.99
C HIS A 119 -13.25 -4.81 -2.60
N TYR A 120 -12.33 -3.85 -2.49
CA TYR A 120 -12.05 -3.14 -1.24
C TYR A 120 -12.64 -1.73 -1.26
N ARG A 121 -12.42 -0.97 -2.34
CA ARG A 121 -12.90 0.42 -2.46
C ARG A 121 -13.00 0.86 -3.92
N GLY A 122 -13.84 1.87 -4.19
CA GLY A 122 -13.92 2.54 -5.48
C GLY A 122 -15.09 2.04 -6.32
N ASP A 123 -15.03 2.30 -7.62
CA ASP A 123 -16.09 1.89 -8.55
C ASP A 123 -15.93 0.42 -8.93
N TRP A 124 -16.84 -0.41 -8.43
CA TRP A 124 -16.90 -1.82 -8.77
C TRP A 124 -17.17 -2.06 -10.27
N ALA A 125 -17.82 -1.11 -10.96
CA ALA A 125 -18.12 -1.21 -12.38
C ALA A 125 -16.86 -1.01 -13.25
N ALA A 126 -15.83 -0.34 -12.74
CA ALA A 126 -14.55 -0.18 -13.46
C ALA A 126 -13.84 -1.51 -13.75
N CYS A 127 -14.13 -2.58 -12.99
CA CYS A 127 -13.63 -3.93 -13.26
C CYS A 127 -14.33 -4.61 -14.46
N ARG A 128 -15.51 -4.12 -14.87
CA ARG A 128 -16.16 -4.58 -16.09
C ARG A 128 -15.44 -3.92 -17.25
N GLY A 129 -14.51 -4.64 -17.86
CA GLY A 129 -13.66 -4.14 -18.93
C GLY A 129 -14.45 -3.31 -19.96
N HIS A 130 -13.88 -2.16 -20.30
CA HIS A 130 -14.20 -1.28 -21.43
C HIS A 130 -15.36 -1.79 -22.29
N THR A 131 -16.59 -1.34 -22.01
CA THR A 131 -17.67 -1.48 -22.99
C THR A 131 -17.22 -0.74 -24.24
N ARG A 132 -16.90 -1.49 -25.31
CA ARG A 132 -16.67 -0.91 -26.64
C ARG A 132 -17.79 0.10 -26.88
N SER A 133 -17.43 1.36 -27.07
CA SER A 133 -18.34 2.38 -27.56
C SER A 133 -19.07 1.79 -28.76
N SER A 134 -20.39 1.79 -28.67
CA SER A 134 -21.28 1.35 -29.74
C SER A 134 -20.99 2.21 -30.97
N SER A 135 -20.43 1.63 -32.03
CA SER A 135 -20.35 2.30 -33.32
C SER A 135 -21.78 2.68 -33.76
N PRO A 136 -22.03 3.90 -34.24
CA PRO A 136 -23.30 4.22 -34.87
C PRO A 136 -23.43 3.37 -36.14
N GLY A 137 -24.54 2.62 -36.27
CA GLY A 137 -24.85 1.86 -37.48
C GLY A 137 -25.02 2.79 -38.71
N PRO A 138 -24.89 2.26 -39.93
CA PRO A 138 -24.92 3.07 -41.14
C PRO A 138 -26.31 3.69 -41.32
N ALA A 139 -26.34 4.97 -41.68
CA ALA A 139 -27.56 5.68 -42.02
C ALA A 139 -28.22 5.00 -43.23
N ALA A 140 -29.45 4.51 -43.03
CA ALA A 140 -30.28 4.01 -44.12
C ALA A 140 -30.55 5.14 -45.11
N GLY A 141 -30.20 4.91 -46.38
CA GLY A 141 -30.46 5.83 -47.47
C GLY A 141 -31.97 6.08 -47.63
N SER A 142 -32.32 7.34 -47.90
CA SER A 142 -33.60 7.70 -48.48
C SER A 142 -33.42 7.82 -49.99
N THR A 143 -34.29 7.12 -50.71
CA THR A 143 -34.55 7.23 -52.16
C THR A 143 -35.40 8.46 -52.43
#